data_AF-A0A6P8XW15-F1
#
_entry.id   AF-A0A6P8XW15-F1
#
_cell.length_a   1.000
_cell.length_b   1.000
_cell.length_c   1.000
_cell.angle_alpha   90.00
_cell.angle_beta   90.00
_cell.angle_gamma   90.00
#
_symmetry.space_group_name_H-M   'P 1'
#
loop_
_entity.id
_entity.type
_entity.pdbx_description
1 polymer ?
#
loop_
_entity_poly.entity_id
_entity_poly.type
_entity_poly.pdbx_seq_one_letter_code
_entity_poly.pdbx_strand_id
1 'polypeptide(L)'
;MDDKHINDFADFESTLQKIEDILQNKGSSAEDESVLPKAKTAEDFENLDVDKVHLTIREDRTVINKSDAKPKEQKGNENTMDQQSFMKEVERDANERAQSRAKREHEAEGHRCQGNEAFRKGSYEKAILHYNKAVERVKDSAITYNNRALCYIRLRNYKRALDDCQYVLDKLQETNLRAWLYRAKAYKCLKDVDKFEESVAKARQHNPKQLSYIDKFIGQIEDEM
;
A
#
# COMPACT_ATOMS: atom_id res chain seq x y z
N MET A 1 18.83 -26.74 31.95
CA MET A 1 18.17 -28.01 32.28
C MET A 1 17.16 -27.71 33.38
N ASP A 2 16.10 -26.93 33.17
CA ASP A 2 15.07 -26.87 32.11
C ASP A 2 13.73 -27.41 32.65
N ASP A 3 13.21 -26.78 33.71
CA ASP A 3 11.88 -27.11 34.27
C ASP A 3 10.79 -26.09 33.86
N LYS A 4 11.11 -25.08 33.03
CA LYS A 4 10.12 -24.11 32.53
C LYS A 4 9.34 -24.58 31.30
N HIS A 5 9.84 -25.58 30.57
CA HIS A 5 9.20 -26.05 29.34
C HIS A 5 8.13 -27.12 29.56
N ILE A 6 8.02 -27.69 30.77
CA ILE A 6 7.06 -28.76 31.06
C ILE A 6 5.65 -28.21 31.32
N ASN A 7 5.53 -27.00 31.87
CA ASN A 7 4.22 -26.41 32.19
C ASN A 7 3.50 -25.83 30.96
N ASP A 8 4.22 -25.31 29.97
CA ASP A 8 3.60 -24.74 28.77
C ASP A 8 2.91 -25.80 27.91
N PHE A 9 3.41 -27.04 27.93
CA PHE A 9 2.80 -28.15 27.19
C PHE A 9 1.54 -28.69 27.88
N ALA A 10 1.54 -28.75 29.21
CA ALA A 10 0.36 -29.15 29.98
C ALA A 10 -0.78 -28.12 29.85
N ASP A 11 -0.44 -26.83 29.81
CA ASP A 11 -1.42 -25.77 29.57
C ASP A 11 -2.00 -25.85 28.15
N PHE A 12 -1.17 -26.16 27.16
CA PHE A 12 -1.61 -26.39 25.78
C PHE A 12 -2.56 -27.59 25.66
N GLU A 13 -2.25 -28.73 26.30
CA GLU A 13 -3.13 -29.89 26.32
C GLU A 13 -4.47 -29.60 27.01
N SER A 14 -4.47 -28.83 28.12
CA SER A 14 -5.74 -28.44 28.76
C SER A 14 -6.60 -27.54 27.87
N THR A 15 -5.98 -26.71 27.03
CA THR A 15 -6.72 -25.85 26.09
C THR A 15 -7.32 -26.65 24.93
N LEU A 16 -6.62 -27.69 24.45
CA LEU A 16 -7.16 -28.58 23.43
C LEU A 16 -8.36 -29.38 23.95
N GLN A 17 -8.27 -29.90 25.18
CA GLN A 17 -9.37 -30.66 25.78
C GLN A 17 -10.63 -29.80 25.95
N LYS A 18 -10.47 -28.53 26.35
CA LYS A 18 -11.58 -27.57 26.45
C LYS A 18 -12.23 -27.27 25.10
N ILE A 19 -11.44 -27.22 24.02
CA ILE A 19 -11.97 -27.00 22.67
C ILE A 19 -12.75 -28.24 22.20
N GLU A 20 -12.26 -29.43 22.52
CA GLU A 20 -12.89 -30.70 22.16
C GLU A 20 -14.24 -30.89 22.89
N ASP A 21 -14.30 -30.54 24.18
CA ASP A 21 -15.55 -30.54 24.96
C ASP A 21 -16.59 -29.57 24.40
N ILE A 22 -16.17 -28.37 23.96
CA ILE A 22 -17.08 -27.38 23.34
C ILE A 22 -17.63 -27.89 22.00
N LEU A 23 -16.82 -28.62 21.23
CA LEU A 23 -17.25 -29.21 19.97
C LEU A 23 -18.22 -30.38 20.19
N GLN A 24 -18.00 -31.19 21.22
CA GLN A 24 -18.92 -32.27 21.59
C GLN A 24 -20.24 -31.75 22.17
N ASN A 25 -20.21 -30.66 22.94
CA ASN A 25 -21.43 -30.06 23.52
C ASN A 25 -22.29 -29.28 22.51
N LYS A 26 -21.83 -29.07 21.27
CA LYS A 26 -22.64 -28.52 20.16
C LYS A 26 -23.44 -29.60 19.41
N GLY A 27 -23.38 -30.85 19.84
CA GLY A 27 -23.99 -32.00 19.20
C GLY A 27 -25.11 -32.68 20.00
N SER A 28 -26.04 -31.96 20.62
CA SER A 28 -27.36 -32.55 20.95
C SER A 28 -28.42 -31.50 21.33
N SER A 29 -29.26 -31.11 20.38
CA SER A 29 -30.74 -31.14 20.49
C SER A 29 -31.37 -30.32 19.35
N ALA A 30 -31.88 -31.03 18.34
CA ALA A 30 -33.09 -30.64 17.61
C ALA A 30 -34.27 -30.62 18.62
N GLU A 31 -35.35 -29.85 18.51
CA GLU A 31 -36.08 -29.31 17.36
C GLU A 31 -36.76 -27.99 17.78
N ASP A 32 -36.80 -26.98 16.89
CA ASP A 32 -38.02 -26.21 16.69
C ASP A 32 -38.03 -25.67 15.25
N GLU A 33 -38.94 -26.21 14.44
CA GLU A 33 -39.24 -25.69 13.12
C GLU A 33 -39.95 -24.33 13.27
N SER A 34 -39.41 -23.27 12.67
CA SER A 34 -40.17 -22.44 11.74
C SER A 34 -39.36 -21.26 11.18
N VAL A 35 -39.56 -21.06 9.87
CA VAL A 35 -39.29 -19.83 9.10
C VAL A 35 -37.86 -19.59 8.61
N LEU A 36 -37.58 -20.13 7.43
CA LEU A 36 -36.63 -19.59 6.45
C LEU A 36 -36.85 -18.06 6.28
N PRO A 37 -35.83 -17.19 6.44
CA PRO A 37 -35.97 -15.81 6.02
C PRO A 37 -35.84 -15.76 4.50
N LYS A 38 -36.94 -15.43 3.82
CA LYS A 38 -36.97 -15.07 2.40
C LYS A 38 -35.89 -14.00 2.13
N ALA A 39 -35.12 -14.20 1.07
CA ALA A 39 -34.28 -13.17 0.50
C ALA A 39 -35.16 -11.93 0.24
N LYS A 40 -34.80 -10.80 0.87
CA LYS A 40 -35.48 -9.54 0.62
C LYS A 40 -35.23 -9.15 -0.84
N THR A 41 -36.32 -8.95 -1.56
CA THR A 41 -36.35 -8.35 -2.89
C THR A 41 -35.56 -7.05 -2.90
N ALA A 42 -34.80 -6.82 -3.96
CA ALA A 42 -34.09 -5.56 -4.19
C ALA A 42 -35.05 -4.39 -4.00
N GLU A 43 -34.74 -3.50 -3.06
CA GLU A 43 -35.49 -2.27 -2.85
C GLU A 43 -35.13 -1.32 -4.00
N ASP A 44 -36.13 -0.90 -4.77
CA ASP A 44 -35.95 0.02 -5.90
C ASP A 44 -35.52 1.41 -5.38
N PHE A 45 -34.23 1.72 -5.53
CA PHE A 45 -33.61 2.96 -5.04
C PHE A 45 -34.09 4.25 -5.73
N GLU A 46 -34.89 4.15 -6.78
CA GLU A 46 -35.30 5.31 -7.58
C GLU A 46 -36.41 6.17 -6.94
N ASN A 47 -37.09 5.67 -5.90
CA ASN A 47 -38.16 6.39 -5.19
C ASN A 47 -37.92 6.49 -3.66
N LEU A 48 -36.66 6.65 -3.25
CA LEU A 48 -36.32 6.82 -1.84
C LEU A 48 -36.48 8.28 -1.41
N ASP A 49 -37.48 8.57 -0.57
CA ASP A 49 -37.72 9.90 0.02
C ASP A 49 -36.61 10.22 1.03
N VAL A 50 -35.61 10.98 0.59
CA VAL A 50 -34.34 11.22 1.32
C VAL A 50 -34.57 11.82 2.72
N ASP A 51 -35.65 12.59 2.89
CA ASP A 51 -35.98 13.26 4.16
C ASP A 51 -36.63 12.32 5.21
N LYS A 52 -37.02 11.09 4.84
CA LYS A 52 -37.61 10.09 5.76
C LYS A 52 -36.66 8.94 6.13
N VAL A 53 -35.42 8.94 5.64
CA VAL A 53 -34.43 7.90 5.99
C VAL A 53 -33.83 8.21 7.36
N HIS A 54 -34.41 7.64 8.42
CA HIS A 54 -33.82 7.69 9.75
C HIS A 54 -32.82 6.54 9.95
N LEU A 55 -31.53 6.85 9.92
CA LEU A 55 -30.47 5.91 10.25
C LEU A 55 -30.45 5.69 11.77
N THR A 56 -30.97 4.55 12.24
CA THR A 56 -30.72 4.12 13.61
C THR A 56 -29.27 3.64 13.71
N ILE A 57 -28.40 4.48 14.24
CA ILE A 57 -27.06 4.08 14.65
C ILE A 57 -27.24 3.07 15.78
N ARG A 58 -26.90 1.80 15.56
CA ARG A 58 -26.69 0.87 16.68
C ARG A 58 -25.39 1.30 17.35
N GLU A 59 -25.53 1.97 18.48
CA GLU A 59 -24.42 2.39 19.32
C GLU A 59 -23.49 1.20 19.62
N ASP A 60 -22.19 1.43 19.35
CA ASP A 60 -21.02 0.83 19.97
C ASP A 60 -20.74 -0.67 19.78
N ARG A 61 -19.88 -0.98 18.79
CA ARG A 61 -19.09 -2.24 18.76
C ARG A 61 -17.71 -2.12 19.43
N THR A 62 -17.50 -1.10 20.25
CA THR A 62 -16.31 -1.03 21.12
C THR A 62 -16.68 -1.66 22.46
N VAL A 63 -16.24 -2.90 22.67
CA VAL A 63 -16.44 -3.62 23.93
C VAL A 63 -15.49 -3.06 24.98
N ILE A 64 -15.84 -1.93 25.59
CA ILE A 64 -15.14 -1.44 26.79
C ILE A 64 -15.73 -2.20 27.97
N ASN A 65 -14.89 -2.99 28.65
CA ASN A 65 -15.26 -3.79 29.80
C ASN A 65 -15.64 -2.85 30.96
N LYS A 66 -16.94 -2.58 31.14
CA LYS A 66 -17.47 -1.86 32.30
C LYS A 66 -17.64 -2.85 33.45
N SER A 67 -16.54 -3.22 34.12
CA SER A 67 -16.64 -3.83 35.43
C SER A 67 -17.08 -2.76 36.44
N ASP A 68 -18.01 -3.15 37.33
CA ASP A 68 -18.72 -2.28 38.28
C ASP A 68 -17.80 -1.48 39.21
N ALA A 69 -17.36 -0.31 38.74
CA ALA A 69 -16.77 0.70 39.61
C ALA A 69 -17.90 1.58 40.15
N LYS A 70 -18.26 1.35 41.42
CA LYS A 70 -19.13 2.26 42.19
C LYS A 70 -18.67 3.71 42.00
N PRO A 71 -19.58 4.67 41.76
CA PRO A 71 -19.20 6.08 41.65
C PRO A 71 -18.72 6.55 43.02
N LYS A 72 -17.40 6.61 43.20
CA LYS A 72 -16.83 7.46 44.23
C LYS A 72 -16.94 8.88 43.72
N GLU A 73 -17.80 9.68 44.35
CA GLU A 73 -17.76 11.13 44.24
C GLU A 73 -16.38 11.62 44.71
N GLN A 74 -15.43 11.65 43.78
CA GLN A 74 -14.18 12.37 43.94
C GLN A 74 -14.34 13.70 43.21
N LYS A 75 -14.59 14.76 43.98
CA LYS A 75 -14.27 16.12 43.55
C LYS A 75 -12.78 16.16 43.23
N GLY A 76 -12.43 16.27 41.95
CA GLY A 76 -11.04 16.37 41.53
C GLY A 76 -10.92 16.52 40.01
N ASN A 77 -10.90 17.78 39.55
CA ASN A 77 -10.58 18.26 38.20
C ASN A 77 -10.82 17.30 37.04
N GLU A 78 -11.95 17.48 36.37
CA GLU A 78 -12.06 17.14 34.95
C GLU A 78 -11.05 18.00 34.18
N ASN A 79 -9.80 17.52 34.06
CA ASN A 79 -8.85 18.02 33.08
C ASN A 79 -9.36 17.57 31.70
N THR A 80 -10.46 18.16 31.22
CA THR A 80 -10.71 18.23 29.79
C THR A 80 -9.51 18.95 29.20
N MET A 81 -8.60 18.21 28.56
CA MET A 81 -7.43 18.80 27.92
C MET A 81 -7.95 19.94 27.04
N ASP A 82 -7.52 21.18 27.34
CA ASP A 82 -7.97 22.35 26.61
C ASP A 82 -7.80 22.11 25.11
N GLN A 83 -8.83 22.37 24.33
CA GLN A 83 -8.87 22.05 22.90
C GLN A 83 -7.65 22.66 22.18
N GLN A 84 -7.21 23.84 22.61
CA GLN A 84 -6.02 24.49 22.06
C GLN A 84 -4.73 23.73 22.39
N SER A 85 -4.63 23.19 23.61
CA SER A 85 -3.51 22.37 24.05
C SER A 85 -3.42 21.05 23.29
N PHE A 86 -4.55 20.39 23.02
CA PHE A 86 -4.61 19.19 22.17
C PHE A 86 -4.19 19.50 20.73
N MET A 87 -4.73 20.57 20.13
CA MET A 87 -4.36 20.98 18.77
C MET A 87 -2.87 21.28 18.63
N LYS A 88 -2.27 21.94 19.63
CA LYS A 88 -0.83 22.24 19.66
C LYS A 88 0.03 20.98 19.70
N GLU A 89 -0.39 19.97 20.44
CA GLU A 89 0.33 18.69 20.54
C GLU A 89 0.24 17.90 19.22
N VAL A 90 -0.95 17.87 18.59
CA VAL A 90 -1.14 17.26 17.27
C VAL A 90 -0.30 17.98 16.21
N GLU A 91 -0.24 19.31 16.24
CA GLU A 91 0.59 20.10 15.33
C GLU A 91 2.09 19.80 15.52
N ARG A 92 2.56 19.68 16.77
CA ARG A 92 3.94 19.31 17.08
C ARG A 92 4.29 17.95 16.48
N ASP A 93 3.47 16.94 16.75
CA ASP A 93 3.65 15.58 16.25
C ASP A 93 3.54 15.51 14.70
N ALA A 94 2.64 16.28 14.09
CA ALA A 94 2.59 16.44 12.63
C ALA A 94 3.88 17.05 12.06
N ASN A 95 4.42 18.09 12.71
CA ASN A 95 5.66 18.74 12.30
C ASN A 95 6.87 17.80 12.47
N GLU A 96 6.96 17.05 13.56
CA GLU A 96 8.02 16.05 13.78
C GLU A 96 8.00 14.93 12.72
N ARG A 97 6.79 14.44 12.35
CA ARG A 97 6.64 13.49 11.25
C ARG A 97 7.05 14.10 9.91
N ALA A 98 6.69 15.36 9.65
CA ALA A 98 7.06 16.07 8.43
C ALA A 98 8.58 16.25 8.34
N GLN A 99 9.24 16.67 9.41
CA GLN A 99 10.70 16.80 9.48
C GLN A 99 11.41 15.45 9.28
N SER A 100 10.88 14.38 9.88
CA SER A 100 11.41 13.03 9.71
C SER A 100 11.26 12.54 8.26
N ARG A 101 10.16 12.88 7.57
CA ARG A 101 9.98 12.62 6.14
C ARG A 101 10.98 13.42 5.31
N ALA A 102 11.11 14.72 5.56
CA ALA A 102 12.04 15.60 4.85
C ALA A 102 13.49 15.13 5.00
N LYS A 103 13.91 14.65 6.18
CA LYS A 103 15.24 14.04 6.36
C LYS A 103 15.43 12.79 5.50
N ARG A 104 14.46 11.87 5.49
CA ARG A 104 14.52 10.67 4.64
C ARG A 104 14.54 11.02 3.16
N GLU A 105 13.77 12.02 2.75
CA GLU A 105 13.77 12.54 1.38
C GLU A 105 15.11 13.14 1.00
N HIS A 106 15.72 13.94 1.88
CA HIS A 106 17.05 14.51 1.66
C HIS A 106 18.13 13.41 1.53
N GLU A 107 18.11 12.40 2.41
CA GLU A 107 19.00 11.24 2.30
C GLU A 107 18.80 10.47 0.99
N ALA A 108 17.53 10.24 0.61
CA ALA A 108 17.19 9.57 -0.65
C ALA A 108 17.69 10.36 -1.86
N GLU A 109 17.56 11.69 -1.83
CA GLU A 109 18.03 12.58 -2.89
C GLU A 109 19.55 12.51 -3.04
N GLY A 110 20.28 12.49 -1.92
CA GLY A 110 21.74 12.29 -1.93
C GLY A 110 22.13 10.99 -2.64
N HIS A 111 21.46 9.88 -2.32
CA HIS A 111 21.70 8.61 -3.01
C HIS A 111 21.27 8.63 -4.48
N ARG A 112 20.16 9.32 -4.82
CA ARG A 112 19.72 9.49 -6.20
C ARG A 112 20.75 10.25 -7.04
N CYS A 113 21.33 11.31 -6.48
CA CYS A 113 22.38 12.08 -7.14
C CYS A 113 23.64 11.25 -7.38
N GLN A 114 24.08 10.45 -6.40
CA GLN A 114 25.18 9.50 -6.56
C GLN A 114 24.88 8.45 -7.64
N GLY A 115 23.65 7.93 -7.68
CA GLY A 115 23.20 7.01 -8.72
C GLY A 115 23.24 7.62 -10.12
N ASN A 116 22.79 8.88 -10.25
CA ASN A 116 22.86 9.62 -11.51
C ASN A 116 24.31 9.85 -11.96
N GLU A 117 25.22 10.14 -11.03
CA GLU A 117 26.64 10.29 -11.33
C GLU A 117 27.27 8.97 -11.80
N ALA A 118 26.98 7.86 -11.10
CA ALA A 118 27.43 6.53 -11.51
C ALA A 118 26.87 6.11 -12.88
N PHE A 119 25.62 6.49 -13.18
CA PHE A 119 24.99 6.25 -14.47
C PHE A 119 25.72 7.00 -15.60
N ARG A 120 26.07 8.28 -15.38
CA ARG A 120 26.85 9.07 -16.35
C ARG A 120 28.24 8.50 -16.58
N LYS A 121 28.84 7.87 -15.57
CA LYS A 121 30.12 7.14 -15.67
C LYS A 121 30.00 5.76 -16.34
N GLY A 122 28.80 5.35 -16.77
CA GLY A 122 28.54 4.03 -17.37
C GLY A 122 28.56 2.87 -16.37
N SER A 123 28.70 3.14 -15.07
CA SER A 123 28.73 2.13 -14.01
C SER A 123 27.31 1.79 -13.55
N TYR A 124 26.55 1.09 -14.39
CA TYR A 124 25.11 0.83 -14.16
C TYR A 124 24.82 -0.01 -12.90
N GLU A 125 25.67 -0.98 -12.57
CA GLU A 125 25.51 -1.80 -11.36
C GLU A 125 25.63 -0.98 -10.07
N LYS A 126 26.63 -0.08 -10.02
CA LYS A 126 26.80 0.87 -8.90
C LYS A 126 25.63 1.83 -8.83
N ALA A 127 25.15 2.32 -9.97
CA ALA A 127 23.97 3.18 -10.04
C ALA A 127 22.74 2.50 -9.42
N ILE A 128 22.49 1.22 -9.75
CA ILE A 128 21.40 0.43 -9.16
C ILE A 128 21.55 0.31 -7.65
N LEU A 129 22.77 0.08 -7.13
CA LEU A 129 22.99 0.01 -5.69
C LEU A 129 22.60 1.32 -4.98
N HIS A 130 22.98 2.47 -5.55
CA HIS A 130 22.60 3.77 -5.00
C HIS A 130 21.09 4.04 -5.13
N TYR A 131 20.46 3.68 -6.25
CA TYR A 131 19.01 3.81 -6.40
C TYR A 131 18.25 2.89 -5.43
N ASN A 132 18.74 1.68 -5.14
CA ASN A 132 18.15 0.80 -4.14
C ASN A 132 18.16 1.45 -2.75
N LYS A 133 19.29 2.04 -2.34
CA LYS A 133 19.38 2.79 -1.08
C LYS A 133 18.42 3.98 -1.04
N ALA A 134 18.23 4.67 -2.17
CA ALA A 134 17.25 5.75 -2.27
C ALA A 134 15.80 5.24 -2.11
N VAL A 135 15.46 4.11 -2.75
CA VAL A 135 14.14 3.47 -2.63
C VAL A 135 13.87 2.95 -1.23
N GLU A 136 14.88 2.45 -0.51
CA GLU A 136 14.75 2.03 0.88
C GLU A 136 14.37 3.18 1.82
N ARG A 137 14.83 4.40 1.52
CA ARG A 137 14.46 5.61 2.27
C ARG A 137 13.10 6.18 1.88
N VAL A 138 12.79 6.18 0.57
CA VAL A 138 11.59 6.78 -0.04
C VAL A 138 11.08 5.85 -1.14
N LYS A 139 9.99 5.13 -0.84
CA LYS A 139 9.38 4.11 -1.72
C LYS A 139 8.39 4.69 -2.75
N ASP A 140 8.14 5.98 -2.67
CA ASP A 140 7.14 6.72 -3.44
C ASP A 140 7.75 7.61 -4.54
N SER A 141 9.05 7.45 -4.82
CA SER A 141 9.75 8.24 -5.84
C SER A 141 9.75 7.59 -7.22
N ALA A 142 8.78 7.96 -8.06
CA ALA A 142 8.69 7.47 -9.45
C ALA A 142 9.96 7.71 -10.27
N ILE A 143 10.66 8.82 -10.02
CA ILE A 143 11.90 9.17 -10.74
C ILE A 143 13.00 8.15 -10.43
N THR A 144 13.14 7.74 -9.16
CA THR A 144 14.18 6.78 -8.76
C THR A 144 13.94 5.41 -9.39
N TYR A 145 12.69 4.92 -9.41
CA TYR A 145 12.34 3.67 -10.10
C TYR A 145 12.59 3.74 -11.60
N ASN A 146 12.19 4.84 -12.26
CA ASN A 146 12.44 5.04 -13.69
C ASN A 146 13.95 5.02 -14.01
N ASN A 147 14.78 5.67 -13.20
CA ASN A 147 16.22 5.68 -13.39
C ASN A 147 16.83 4.29 -13.15
N ARG A 148 16.32 3.54 -12.17
CA ARG A 148 16.73 2.15 -11.91
C ARG A 148 16.32 1.21 -13.05
N ALA A 149 15.10 1.32 -13.56
CA ALA A 149 14.62 0.58 -14.72
C ALA A 149 15.50 0.80 -15.95
N LEU A 150 15.90 2.05 -16.21
CA LEU A 150 16.82 2.37 -17.30
C LEU A 150 18.19 1.68 -17.12
N CYS A 151 18.72 1.63 -15.90
CA CYS A 151 19.96 0.89 -15.63
C CYS A 151 19.79 -0.61 -15.90
N TYR A 152 18.66 -1.20 -15.52
CA TYR A 152 18.37 -2.60 -15.80
C TYR A 152 18.26 -2.88 -17.29
N ILE A 153 17.64 -1.99 -18.08
CA ILE A 153 17.60 -2.08 -19.55
C ILE A 153 19.02 -2.06 -20.13
N ARG A 154 19.89 -1.17 -19.64
CA ARG A 154 21.30 -1.09 -20.08
C ARG A 154 22.10 -2.35 -19.76
N LEU A 155 21.78 -3.01 -18.64
CA LEU A 155 22.34 -4.31 -18.25
C LEU A 155 21.61 -5.51 -18.89
N ARG A 156 20.69 -5.28 -19.83
CA ARG A 156 19.86 -6.31 -20.48
C ARG A 156 19.00 -7.14 -19.53
N ASN A 157 18.75 -6.65 -18.32
CA ASN A 157 17.84 -7.26 -17.35
C ASN A 157 16.42 -6.70 -17.50
N TYR A 158 15.77 -7.07 -18.61
CA TYR A 158 14.48 -6.47 -18.98
C TYR A 158 13.34 -6.85 -18.01
N LYS A 159 13.39 -8.03 -17.39
CA LYS A 159 12.35 -8.47 -16.43
C LYS A 159 12.28 -7.54 -15.23
N ARG A 160 13.42 -7.26 -14.58
CA ARG A 160 13.46 -6.32 -13.44
C ARG A 160 13.10 -4.89 -13.85
N ALA A 161 13.46 -4.48 -15.07
CA ALA A 161 13.05 -3.18 -15.58
C ALA A 161 11.52 -3.08 -15.73
N LEU A 162 10.86 -4.15 -16.18
CA LEU A 162 9.40 -4.22 -16.28
C LEU A 162 8.74 -4.15 -14.90
N ASP A 163 9.26 -4.88 -13.91
CA ASP A 163 8.76 -4.84 -12.54
C ASP A 163 8.78 -3.40 -11.98
N ASP A 164 9.89 -2.68 -12.20
CA ASP A 164 10.03 -1.28 -11.79
C ASP A 164 9.05 -0.36 -12.51
N CYS A 165 8.91 -0.52 -13.83
CA CYS A 165 7.98 0.29 -14.60
C CYS A 165 6.53 0.02 -14.17
N GLN A 166 6.18 -1.25 -13.95
CA GLN A 166 4.85 -1.62 -13.49
C GLN A 166 4.55 -1.07 -12.09
N TYR A 167 5.50 -1.13 -11.17
CA TYR A 167 5.32 -0.52 -9.84
C TYR A 167 5.03 0.98 -9.94
N VAL A 168 5.74 1.71 -10.81
CA VAL A 168 5.48 3.14 -11.02
C VAL A 168 4.08 3.37 -11.56
N LEU A 169 3.65 2.59 -12.55
CA LEU A 169 2.35 2.76 -13.21
C LEU A 169 1.18 2.38 -12.29
N ASP A 170 1.33 1.30 -11.50
CA ASP A 170 0.25 0.77 -10.67
C ASP A 170 0.13 1.48 -9.30
N LYS A 171 1.25 1.97 -8.74
CA LYS A 171 1.29 2.47 -7.34
C LYS A 171 1.60 3.95 -7.18
N LEU A 172 2.25 4.57 -8.17
CA LEU A 172 2.72 5.96 -8.03
C LEU A 172 1.98 6.89 -8.98
N GLN A 173 2.19 6.67 -10.28
CA GLN A 173 1.76 7.58 -11.32
C GLN A 173 1.48 6.78 -12.60
N GLU A 174 0.20 6.51 -12.86
CA GLU A 174 -0.27 5.87 -14.09
C GLU A 174 0.06 6.72 -15.33
N THR A 175 0.08 8.05 -15.20
CA THR A 175 0.33 8.97 -16.30
C THR A 175 1.81 9.16 -16.64
N ASN A 176 2.73 8.50 -15.91
CA ASN A 176 4.15 8.74 -16.05
C ASN A 176 4.69 8.31 -17.42
N LEU A 177 5.06 9.28 -18.25
CA LEU A 177 5.54 9.02 -19.60
C LEU A 177 6.77 8.11 -19.64
N ARG A 178 7.76 8.37 -18.79
CA ARG A 178 9.03 7.62 -18.81
C ARG A 178 8.82 6.15 -18.47
N ALA A 179 7.94 5.84 -17.54
CA ALA A 179 7.61 4.47 -17.17
C ALA A 179 7.00 3.71 -18.36
N TRP A 180 6.05 4.30 -19.08
CA TRP A 180 5.48 3.69 -20.30
C TRP A 180 6.52 3.48 -21.40
N LEU A 181 7.38 4.48 -21.63
CA LEU A 181 8.44 4.39 -22.64
C LEU A 181 9.51 3.34 -22.30
N TYR A 182 9.93 3.25 -21.05
CA TYR A 182 10.90 2.23 -20.60
C TYR A 182 10.29 0.83 -20.61
N ARG A 183 8.99 0.70 -20.28
CA ARG A 183 8.23 -0.54 -20.43
C ARG A 183 8.18 -0.99 -21.88
N ALA A 184 7.86 -0.08 -22.82
CA ALA A 184 7.90 -0.37 -24.25
C ALA A 184 9.31 -0.80 -24.69
N LYS A 185 10.35 -0.06 -24.32
CA LYS A 185 11.74 -0.42 -24.63
C LYS A 185 12.09 -1.83 -24.13
N ALA A 186 11.71 -2.19 -22.90
CA ALA A 186 11.95 -3.50 -22.34
C ALA A 186 11.20 -4.62 -23.10
N TYR A 187 9.93 -4.41 -23.48
CA TYR A 187 9.18 -5.40 -24.28
C TYR A 187 9.72 -5.57 -25.69
N LYS A 188 10.15 -4.49 -26.35
CA LYS A 188 10.82 -4.59 -27.65
C LYS A 188 12.08 -5.44 -27.56
N CYS A 189 12.91 -5.25 -26.53
CA CYS A 189 14.09 -6.07 -26.31
C CYS A 189 13.76 -7.54 -25.97
N LEU A 190 12.58 -7.81 -25.41
CA LEU A 190 12.05 -9.16 -25.18
C LEU A 190 11.34 -9.76 -26.40
N LYS A 191 11.25 -9.01 -27.51
CA LYS A 191 10.55 -9.38 -28.75
C LYS A 191 9.04 -9.60 -28.58
N ASP A 192 8.44 -9.02 -27.55
CA ASP A 192 7.00 -9.03 -27.33
C ASP A 192 6.38 -7.78 -27.99
N VAL A 193 5.89 -7.94 -29.22
CA VAL A 193 5.38 -6.83 -30.04
C VAL A 193 4.00 -6.36 -29.55
N ASP A 194 3.14 -7.30 -29.14
CA ASP A 194 1.78 -6.99 -28.69
C ASP A 194 1.81 -6.06 -27.47
N LYS A 195 2.62 -6.39 -26.46
CA LYS A 195 2.75 -5.56 -25.26
C LYS A 195 3.52 -4.26 -25.51
N PHE A 196 4.39 -4.24 -26.52
CA PHE A 196 5.07 -3.03 -26.94
C PHE A 196 4.08 -2.02 -27.51
N GLU A 197 3.23 -2.44 -28.45
CA GLU A 197 2.21 -1.58 -29.06
C GLU A 197 1.20 -1.08 -28.01
N GLU A 198 0.76 -1.95 -27.11
CA GLU A 198 -0.12 -1.56 -25.99
C GLU A 198 0.51 -0.46 -25.13
N SER A 199 1.80 -0.61 -24.78
CA SER A 199 2.50 0.35 -23.93
C SER A 199 2.70 1.70 -24.64
N VAL A 200 2.95 1.68 -25.96
CA VAL A 200 3.05 2.89 -26.79
C VAL A 200 1.69 3.59 -26.92
N ALA A 201 0.61 2.84 -27.16
CA ALA A 201 -0.74 3.38 -27.25
C ALA A 201 -1.13 4.09 -25.96
N LYS A 202 -0.88 3.46 -24.80
CA LYS A 202 -1.10 4.07 -23.47
C LYS A 202 -0.22 5.30 -23.26
N ALA A 203 1.05 5.26 -23.66
CA ALA A 203 1.93 6.44 -23.58
C ALA A 203 1.35 7.65 -24.33
N ARG A 204 0.81 7.43 -25.54
CA ARG A 204 0.16 8.47 -26.36
C ARG A 204 -1.13 8.97 -25.74
N GLN A 205 -1.95 8.07 -25.20
CA GLN A 205 -3.23 8.40 -24.56
C GLN A 205 -3.04 9.29 -23.32
N HIS A 206 -2.10 8.94 -22.43
CA HIS A 206 -1.88 9.72 -21.20
C HIS A 206 -1.12 11.03 -21.44
N ASN A 207 -0.32 11.13 -22.51
CA ASN A 207 0.55 12.29 -22.76
C ASN A 207 0.35 12.91 -24.17
N PRO A 208 -0.84 13.47 -24.46
CA PRO A 208 -1.16 14.02 -25.79
C PRO A 208 -0.30 15.23 -26.19
N LYS A 209 0.32 15.91 -25.21
CA LYS A 209 1.18 17.07 -25.48
C LYS A 209 2.59 16.70 -25.93
N GLN A 210 3.04 15.46 -25.68
CA GLN A 210 4.41 15.03 -25.88
C GLN A 210 4.55 13.97 -26.99
N LEU A 211 3.60 13.91 -27.92
CA LEU A 211 3.61 12.93 -29.03
C LEU A 211 4.90 12.96 -29.85
N SER A 212 5.38 14.14 -30.21
CA SER A 212 6.63 14.29 -30.99
C SER A 212 7.84 13.69 -30.29
N TYR A 213 7.89 13.77 -28.96
CA TYR A 213 8.95 13.14 -28.16
C TYR A 213 8.80 11.62 -28.11
N ILE A 214 7.56 11.13 -27.95
CA ILE A 214 7.24 9.69 -27.96
C ILE A 214 7.66 9.06 -29.29
N ASP A 215 7.25 9.65 -30.42
CA ASP A 215 7.52 9.10 -31.74
C ASP A 215 9.02 9.10 -32.05
N LYS A 216 9.74 10.16 -31.65
CA LYS A 216 11.21 10.20 -31.75
C LYS A 216 11.87 9.10 -30.91
N PHE A 217 11.38 8.87 -29.70
CA PHE A 217 11.93 7.82 -28.82
C PHE A 217 11.65 6.42 -29.37
N ILE A 218 10.48 6.19 -29.96
CA ILE A 218 10.13 4.92 -30.61
C ILE A 218 11.05 4.67 -31.82
N GLY A 219 11.24 5.67 -32.68
CA GLY A 219 12.19 5.55 -33.81
C GLY A 219 13.59 5.18 -33.33
N GLN A 220 14.09 5.82 -32.25
CA GLN A 220 15.38 5.44 -31.67
C GLN A 220 15.44 4.00 -31.16
N ILE A 221 14.35 3.47 -30.59
CA ILE A 221 14.30 2.08 -30.15
C ILE A 221 14.34 1.13 -31.34
N GLU A 222 13.68 1.48 -32.43
CA GLU A 222 13.64 0.67 -33.65
C GLU A 222 14.99 0.68 -34.37
N ASP A 223 15.71 1.81 -34.35
CA ASP A 223 17.04 1.97 -34.94
C ASP A 223 18.17 1.31 -34.12
N GLU A 224 18.02 1.19 -32.79
CA GLU A 224 19.04 0.63 -31.87
C GLU A 224 19.14 -0.92 -31.91
N MET A 225 18.29 -1.60 -32.68
CA MET A 225 18.15 -3.07 -32.73
C MET A 225 18.60 -3.65 -34.07
#